data_AF-A0A933JSC5-F1
#
_entry.id   AF-A0A933JSC5-F1
#
_cell.length_a   1.000
_cell.length_b   1.000
_cell.length_c   1.000
_cell.angle_alpha   90.00
_cell.angle_beta   90.00
_cell.angle_gamma   90.00
#
_symmetry.space_group_name_H-M   'P 1'
#
loop_
_entity.id
_entity.type
_entity.pdbx_description
1 polymer ?
#
loop_
_entity_poly.entity_id
_entity_poly.type
_entity_poly.pdbx_seq_one_letter_code
_entity_poly.pdbx_strand_id
1 'polypeptide(L)'
;MTEEQQKPTPLELALALRLRWQIDPGIKVTVQLAGTEALPDVTALFEVPSRAKTGPDAYRLRVGFERWRAPKEGDREPLTATIQALDALVGSLVESGFGYRELPQGAGVEHEEGSFSVEVERTKPDLERWADDLLSRN
;
A
#
# COMPACT_ATOMS: atom_id res chain seq x y z
N MET A 1 2.89 -4.80 -34.51
CA MET A 1 1.99 -4.09 -33.59
C MET A 1 2.65 -4.17 -32.23
N THR A 2 3.30 -3.10 -31.80
CA THR A 2 3.83 -3.00 -30.43
C THR A 2 2.63 -2.74 -29.53
N GLU A 3 2.25 -3.72 -28.71
CA GLU A 3 1.44 -3.46 -27.54
C GLU A 3 2.21 -2.43 -26.71
N GLU A 4 1.79 -1.17 -26.75
CA GLU A 4 2.17 -0.23 -25.70
C GLU A 4 1.71 -0.88 -24.40
N GLN A 5 2.65 -1.36 -23.59
CA GLN A 5 2.38 -1.85 -22.24
C GLN A 5 1.79 -0.68 -21.46
N GLN A 6 0.47 -0.61 -21.46
CA GLN A 6 -0.27 0.44 -20.78
C GLN A 6 -0.04 0.25 -19.28
N LYS A 7 0.55 1.27 -18.65
CA LYS A 7 0.79 1.24 -17.20
C LYS A 7 -0.53 1.05 -16.47
N PRO A 8 -0.58 0.17 -15.46
CA PRO A 8 -1.82 -0.09 -14.75
C PRO A 8 -2.29 1.18 -14.06
N THR A 9 -3.57 1.48 -14.20
CA THR A 9 -4.21 2.60 -13.52
C THR A 9 -4.37 2.29 -12.02
N PRO A 10 -4.44 3.31 -11.15
CA PRO A 10 -4.68 3.06 -9.72
C PRO A 10 -5.98 2.30 -9.44
N LEU A 11 -7.01 2.49 -10.28
CA LEU A 11 -8.27 1.75 -10.17
C LEU A 11 -8.08 0.26 -10.50
N GLU A 12 -7.34 -0.06 -11.56
CA GLU A 12 -7.05 -1.45 -11.92
C GLU A 12 -6.23 -2.15 -10.84
N LEU A 13 -5.26 -1.47 -10.24
CA LEU A 13 -4.49 -2.01 -9.11
C LEU A 13 -5.38 -2.27 -7.90
N ALA A 14 -6.25 -1.33 -7.53
CA ALA A 14 -7.18 -1.52 -6.41
C ALA A 14 -8.11 -2.71 -6.63
N LEU A 15 -8.63 -2.86 -7.86
CA LEU A 15 -9.46 -4.00 -8.25
C LEU A 15 -8.67 -5.32 -8.23
N ALA A 16 -7.44 -5.33 -8.77
CA ALA A 16 -6.59 -6.50 -8.78
C ALA A 16 -6.26 -6.99 -7.36
N LEU A 17 -5.88 -6.07 -6.45
CA LEU A 17 -5.63 -6.39 -5.04
C LEU A 17 -6.86 -6.99 -4.38
N ARG A 18 -8.03 -6.38 -4.59
CA ARG A 18 -9.30 -6.85 -4.02
C ARG A 18 -9.65 -8.27 -4.50
N LEU A 19 -9.49 -8.53 -5.80
CA LEU A 19 -9.79 -9.84 -6.38
C LEU A 19 -8.79 -10.90 -5.95
N ARG A 20 -7.48 -10.59 -5.97
CA ARG A 20 -6.41 -11.53 -5.64
C ARG A 20 -6.47 -11.99 -4.20
N TRP A 21 -6.65 -11.06 -3.27
CA TRP A 21 -6.63 -11.33 -1.83
C TRP A 21 -8.03 -11.54 -1.24
N GLN A 22 -9.07 -11.60 -2.08
CA GLN A 22 -10.47 -11.82 -1.66
C GLN A 22 -10.91 -10.86 -0.55
N ILE A 23 -10.52 -9.59 -0.68
CA ILE A 23 -10.78 -8.56 0.33
C ILE A 23 -12.29 -8.34 0.46
N ASP A 24 -12.79 -8.33 1.69
CA ASP A 24 -14.21 -8.16 2.00
C ASP A 24 -14.79 -6.96 1.24
N PRO A 25 -15.95 -7.11 0.58
CA PRO A 25 -16.48 -6.05 -0.26
C PRO A 25 -16.87 -4.78 0.50
N GLY A 26 -17.12 -4.87 1.80
CA GLY A 26 -17.34 -3.74 2.70
C GLY A 26 -16.09 -2.96 3.07
N ILE A 27 -14.89 -3.47 2.75
CA ILE A 27 -13.63 -2.74 2.90
C ILE A 27 -13.40 -1.91 1.63
N LYS A 28 -13.22 -0.59 1.79
CA LYS A 28 -12.89 0.28 0.67
C LYS A 28 -11.38 0.28 0.45
N VAL A 29 -10.97 0.03 -0.79
CA VAL A 29 -9.56 -0.02 -1.20
C VAL A 29 -9.32 1.11 -2.19
N THR A 30 -8.35 1.98 -1.89
CA THR A 30 -7.92 3.05 -2.77
C THR A 30 -6.43 2.92 -3.01
N VAL A 31 -5.99 2.97 -4.26
CA VAL A 31 -4.56 2.97 -4.61
C VAL A 31 -4.19 4.33 -5.20
N GLN A 32 -2.98 4.79 -4.92
CA GLN A 32 -2.36 5.97 -5.49
C GLN A 32 -1.00 5.61 -6.04
N LEU A 33 -0.71 6.16 -7.23
CA LEU A 33 0.60 6.07 -7.87
C LEU A 33 1.21 7.47 -7.85
N ALA A 34 2.41 7.58 -7.30
CA ALA A 34 3.18 8.80 -7.21
C ALA A 34 4.65 8.52 -7.58
N GLY A 35 5.49 9.56 -7.51
CA GLY A 35 6.90 9.45 -7.83
C GLY A 35 7.21 9.52 -9.33
N THR A 36 8.35 8.96 -9.71
CA THR A 36 8.84 8.94 -11.10
C THR A 36 8.98 7.50 -11.59
N GLU A 37 9.19 7.29 -12.90
CA GLU A 37 9.40 5.93 -13.43
C GLU A 37 10.60 5.20 -12.79
N ALA A 38 11.66 5.94 -12.43
CA ALA A 38 12.86 5.39 -11.82
C ALA A 38 12.75 5.24 -10.29
N LEU A 39 11.92 6.08 -9.66
CA LEU A 39 11.66 6.09 -8.22
C LEU A 39 10.15 6.15 -7.99
N PRO A 40 9.42 5.06 -8.31
CA PRO A 40 7.99 5.00 -8.12
C PRO A 40 7.63 4.89 -6.64
N ASP A 41 6.45 5.40 -6.32
CA ASP A 41 5.86 5.31 -4.99
C ASP A 41 4.41 4.85 -5.15
N VAL A 42 4.04 3.76 -4.49
CA VAL A 42 2.70 3.20 -4.55
C VAL A 42 2.13 3.13 -3.14
N THR A 43 0.95 3.72 -2.97
CA THR A 43 0.23 3.73 -1.70
C THR A 43 -1.11 3.04 -1.86
N ALA A 44 -1.44 2.12 -0.96
CA ALA A 44 -2.77 1.51 -0.81
C ALA A 44 -3.39 1.91 0.53
N LEU A 45 -4.62 2.39 0.48
CA LEU A 45 -5.45 2.73 1.63
C LEU A 45 -6.61 1.74 1.76
N PHE A 46 -6.74 1.14 2.93
CA PHE A 46 -7.82 0.22 3.28
C PHE A 46 -8.67 0.85 4.39
N GLU A 47 -9.93 1.15 4.09
CA GLU A 47 -10.90 1.60 5.09
C GLU A 47 -11.74 0.40 5.52
N VAL A 48 -11.42 -0.12 6.71
CA VAL A 48 -12.05 -1.30 7.29
C VAL A 48 -13.21 -0.86 8.18
N PRO A 49 -14.46 -1.27 7.88
CA PRO A 49 -15.59 -0.95 8.73
C PRO A 49 -15.38 -1.58 10.10
N SER A 50 -15.38 -0.74 11.14
CA SER A 50 -15.19 -1.21 12.50
C SER A 50 -16.45 -1.88 13.02
N ARG A 51 -16.28 -3.00 13.70
CA ARG A 51 -17.35 -3.63 14.49
C ARG A 51 -17.56 -2.93 15.84
N ALA A 52 -16.66 -2.04 16.25
CA ALA A 52 -16.74 -1.31 17.51
C ALA A 52 -17.35 0.09 17.31
N LYS A 53 -17.87 0.71 18.39
CA LYS A 53 -18.46 2.06 18.40
C LYS A 53 -17.48 3.21 18.09
N THR A 54 -16.22 2.92 17.77
CA THR A 54 -15.12 3.90 17.71
C THR A 54 -14.72 4.30 16.28
N GLY A 55 -15.60 4.13 15.30
CA GLY A 55 -15.32 4.50 13.90
C GLY A 55 -14.52 3.46 13.13
N PRO A 56 -14.51 3.52 11.78
CA PRO A 56 -13.75 2.62 10.92
C PRO A 56 -12.24 2.71 11.18
N ASP A 57 -11.52 1.61 11.00
CA ASP A 57 -10.06 1.61 11.02
C ASP A 57 -9.55 1.88 9.59
N ALA A 58 -8.58 2.77 9.43
CA ALA A 58 -7.93 3.01 8.16
C ALA A 58 -6.48 2.52 8.20
N TYR A 59 -6.07 1.74 7.20
CA TYR A 59 -4.72 1.22 7.06
C TYR A 59 -4.09 1.79 5.78
N ARG A 60 -2.97 2.50 5.92
CA ARG A 60 -2.18 3.01 4.81
C ARG A 60 -0.92 2.19 4.69
N LEU A 61 -0.75 1.54 3.54
CA LEU A 61 0.45 0.81 3.14
C LEU A 61 1.11 1.60 2.01
N ARG A 62 2.33 2.10 2.23
CA ARG A 62 3.10 2.81 1.22
C ARG A 62 4.41 2.10 0.97
N VAL A 63 4.72 1.89 -0.31
CA VAL A 63 5.96 1.27 -0.77
C VAL A 63 6.61 2.21 -1.78
N GLY A 64 7.78 2.74 -1.42
CA GLY A 64 8.61 3.58 -2.29
C GLY A 64 9.85 2.83 -2.75
N PHE A 65 10.19 2.94 -4.03
CA PHE A 65 11.44 2.37 -4.55
C PHE A 65 12.63 3.22 -4.15
N GLU A 66 13.65 2.62 -3.52
CA GLU A 66 14.84 3.35 -3.10
C GLU A 66 16.04 3.05 -3.99
N ARG A 67 16.30 1.76 -4.25
CA ARG A 67 17.53 1.34 -4.94
C ARG A 67 17.35 0.04 -5.69
N TRP A 68 17.87 0.04 -6.93
CA TRP A 68 18.02 -1.16 -7.75
C TRP A 68 19.12 -2.07 -7.21
N ARG A 69 18.85 -3.37 -7.11
CA ARG A 69 19.91 -4.37 -6.93
C ARG A 69 20.47 -4.69 -8.32
N ALA A 70 21.75 -4.37 -8.56
CA ALA A 70 22.48 -4.50 -9.83
C ALA A 70 21.70 -5.21 -10.97
N PRO A 71 21.26 -4.45 -12.00
CA PRO A 71 20.28 -4.96 -12.95
C PRO A 71 20.81 -6.18 -13.71
N LYS A 72 20.03 -7.25 -13.75
CA LYS A 72 20.28 -8.43 -14.59
C LYS A 72 19.40 -8.39 -15.83
N GLU A 73 19.83 -9.11 -16.85
CA GLU A 73 19.04 -9.29 -18.07
C GLU A 73 17.72 -10.00 -17.71
N GLY A 74 16.59 -9.34 -17.98
CA GLY A 74 15.25 -9.81 -17.61
C GLY A 74 14.67 -9.22 -16.32
N ASP A 75 15.37 -8.30 -15.65
CA ASP A 75 14.84 -7.58 -14.50
C ASP A 75 13.61 -6.74 -14.89
N ARG A 76 12.60 -6.71 -14.01
CA ARG A 76 11.36 -5.97 -14.25
C ARG A 76 11.59 -4.48 -14.07
N GLU A 77 10.68 -3.66 -14.57
CA GLU A 77 10.77 -2.21 -14.38
C GLU A 77 10.51 -1.81 -12.92
N PRO A 78 11.08 -0.70 -12.41
CA PRO A 78 10.89 -0.25 -11.03
C PRO A 78 9.45 -0.16 -10.57
N LEU A 79 8.57 0.32 -11.44
CA LEU A 79 7.14 0.42 -11.13
C LEU A 79 6.54 -0.96 -10.89
N THR A 80 6.90 -1.94 -11.73
CA THR A 80 6.42 -3.32 -11.59
C THR A 80 6.94 -3.94 -10.30
N ALA A 81 8.22 -3.76 -9.98
CA ALA A 81 8.84 -4.23 -8.74
C ALA A 81 8.11 -3.66 -7.49
N THR A 82 7.79 -2.37 -7.54
CA THR A 82 7.12 -1.65 -6.43
C THR A 82 5.67 -2.10 -6.25
N ILE A 83 4.95 -2.32 -7.35
CA ILE A 83 3.59 -2.87 -7.30
C ILE A 83 3.60 -4.29 -6.70
N GLN A 84 4.58 -5.11 -7.05
CA GLN A 84 4.69 -6.47 -6.49
C GLN A 84 5.05 -6.46 -5.01
N ALA A 85 5.98 -5.60 -4.58
CA ALA A 85 6.31 -5.43 -3.18
C ALA A 85 5.09 -4.96 -2.37
N LEU A 86 4.28 -4.04 -2.91
CA LEU A 86 3.01 -3.65 -2.30
C LEU A 86 2.01 -4.81 -2.25
N ASP A 87 1.87 -5.58 -3.33
CA ASP A 87 0.97 -6.74 -3.38
C ASP A 87 1.32 -7.79 -2.31
N ALA A 88 2.61 -8.07 -2.11
CA ALA A 88 3.09 -8.96 -1.06
C ALA A 88 2.80 -8.41 0.36
N LEU A 89 2.97 -7.10 0.55
CA LEU A 89 2.66 -6.41 1.80
C LEU A 89 1.16 -6.44 2.11
N VAL A 90 0.30 -6.23 1.09
CA VAL A 90 -1.15 -6.35 1.21
C VAL A 90 -1.56 -7.77 1.56
N GLY A 91 -0.95 -8.77 0.91
CA GLY A 91 -1.15 -10.18 1.26
C GLY A 91 -0.87 -10.45 2.73
N SER A 92 0.27 -9.98 3.23
CA SER A 92 0.65 -10.11 4.64
C SER A 92 -0.34 -9.41 5.59
N LEU A 93 -0.86 -8.23 5.21
CA LEU A 93 -1.89 -7.53 5.99
C LEU A 93 -3.21 -8.32 6.03
N VAL A 94 -3.64 -8.89 4.91
CA VAL A 94 -4.88 -9.65 4.82
C VAL A 94 -4.77 -10.98 5.58
N GLU A 95 -3.66 -11.71 5.41
CA GLU A 95 -3.40 -12.98 6.09
C GLU A 95 -3.30 -12.82 7.62
N SER A 96 -2.77 -11.70 8.09
CA SER A 96 -2.76 -11.34 9.52
C SER A 96 -4.12 -10.86 10.05
N GLY A 97 -5.17 -10.84 9.21
CA GLY A 97 -6.50 -10.35 9.61
C GLY A 97 -6.49 -8.86 9.96
N PHE A 98 -5.71 -8.05 9.22
CA PHE A 98 -5.44 -6.64 9.48
C PHE A 98 -4.60 -6.38 10.75
N GLY A 99 -3.77 -7.35 11.13
CA GLY A 99 -2.78 -7.26 12.20
C GLY A 99 -1.49 -6.56 11.74
N TYR A 100 -1.49 -5.23 11.69
CA TYR A 100 -0.40 -4.46 11.06
C TYR A 100 0.97 -4.44 11.78
N ARG A 101 1.05 -4.85 13.06
CA ARG A 101 2.28 -4.69 13.88
C ARG A 101 3.43 -5.59 13.48
N GLU A 102 3.15 -6.66 12.75
CA GLU A 102 4.14 -7.65 12.31
C GLU A 102 4.57 -7.43 10.86
N LEU A 103 4.06 -6.38 10.20
CA LEU A 103 4.41 -6.07 8.82
C LEU A 103 5.81 -5.47 8.72
N PRO A 104 6.55 -5.79 7.64
CA PRO A 104 7.84 -5.16 7.38
C PRO A 104 7.64 -3.64 7.19
N GLN A 105 8.44 -2.84 7.88
CA GLN A 105 8.37 -1.38 7.87
C GLN A 105 9.77 -0.78 8.03
N GLY A 106 9.98 0.42 7.50
CA GLY A 106 11.26 1.14 7.53
C GLY A 106 11.86 1.35 6.14
N ALA A 107 13.01 2.02 6.09
CA ALA A 107 13.83 2.15 4.90
C ALA A 107 14.74 0.92 4.74
N GLY A 108 15.16 0.59 3.51
CA GLY A 108 16.06 -0.54 3.31
C GLY A 108 15.38 -1.92 3.26
N VAL A 109 14.06 -1.99 3.10
CA VAL A 109 13.34 -3.27 3.08
C VAL A 109 13.65 -3.98 1.77
N GLU A 110 14.40 -5.07 1.83
CA GLU A 110 14.79 -5.85 0.66
C GLU A 110 13.63 -6.74 0.19
N HIS A 111 13.27 -6.63 -1.08
CA HIS A 111 12.29 -7.50 -1.74
C HIS A 111 12.76 -7.81 -3.15
N GLU A 112 12.87 -9.10 -3.50
CA GLU A 112 13.30 -9.71 -4.79
C GLU A 112 14.27 -8.91 -5.69
N GLU A 113 13.84 -7.74 -6.17
CA GLU A 113 14.48 -6.88 -7.18
C GLU A 113 15.18 -5.62 -6.62
N GLY A 114 14.90 -5.24 -5.36
CA GLY A 114 15.43 -3.99 -4.84
C GLY A 114 15.20 -3.74 -3.36
N SER A 115 15.61 -2.54 -2.95
CA SER A 115 15.35 -1.98 -1.64
C SER A 115 14.19 -0.99 -1.72
N PHE A 116 13.29 -1.08 -0.75
CA PHE A 116 12.09 -0.27 -0.66
C PHE A 116 12.00 0.44 0.69
N SER A 117 11.39 1.62 0.68
CA SER A 117 10.84 2.22 1.89
C SER A 117 9.42 1.70 2.08
N VAL A 118 9.13 1.19 3.27
CA VAL A 118 7.79 0.68 3.61
C VAL A 118 7.25 1.42 4.82
N GLU A 119 6.10 2.07 4.64
CA GLU A 119 5.37 2.74 5.72
C GLU A 119 4.01 2.06 5.90
N VAL A 120 3.73 1.67 7.14
CA VAL A 120 2.46 1.08 7.56
C VAL A 120 1.88 1.95 8.65
N GLU A 121 0.72 2.56 8.39
CA GLU A 121 0.04 3.40 9.34
C GLU A 121 -1.38 2.88 9.58
N ARG A 122 -1.78 2.78 10.84
CA ARG A 122 -3.18 2.61 11.23
C ARG A 122 -3.68 3.90 11.83
N THR A 123 -4.67 4.50 11.19
CA THR A 123 -5.39 5.65 11.74
C THR A 123 -6.79 5.24 12.16
N LYS A 124 -7.32 5.97 13.14
CA LYS A 124 -8.72 5.92 13.54
C LYS A 124 -9.29 7.30 13.25
N PRO A 125 -9.88 7.52 12.06
CA PRO A 125 -10.29 8.85 11.60
C PRO A 125 -11.19 9.60 12.59
N ASP A 126 -12.03 8.86 13.33
CA ASP A 126 -12.90 9.45 14.36
C ASP A 126 -12.14 9.87 15.63
N LEU A 127 -11.05 9.19 15.98
CA LEU A 127 -10.17 9.61 17.09
C LEU A 127 -9.29 10.79 16.69
N GLU A 128 -8.84 10.85 15.43
CA GLU A 128 -8.11 12.01 14.90
C GLU A 128 -9.01 13.24 14.87
N ARG A 129 -10.22 13.11 14.33
CA ARG A 129 -11.19 14.21 14.34
C ARG A 129 -11.56 14.65 15.76
N TRP A 130 -11.68 13.71 16.70
CA TRP A 130 -11.92 14.04 18.11
C TRP A 130 -10.72 14.71 18.80
N ALA A 131 -9.49 14.29 18.46
CA ALA A 131 -8.27 14.94 18.95
C ALA A 131 -8.12 16.36 18.38
N ASP A 132 -8.38 16.56 17.09
CA ASP A 132 -8.39 17.87 16.44
C ASP A 132 -9.47 18.80 17.03
N ASP A 133 -10.67 18.27 17.32
CA ASP A 133 -11.74 19.01 18.00
C ASP A 133 -11.36 19.40 19.44
N LEU A 134 -10.55 18.59 20.14
CA LEU A 134 -10.05 18.91 21.48
C LEU A 134 -8.91 19.93 21.44
N LEU A 135 -8.00 19.83 20.46
CA LEU A 135 -6.86 20.72 20.30
C LEU A 135 -7.26 22.10 19.76
N SER A 136 -8.29 22.18 18.92
CA SER A 136 -8.84 23.45 18.40
C SER A 136 -9.70 24.24 19.39
N ARG A 137 -9.99 23.67 20.57
CA ARG A 137 -10.75 24.30 21.67
C ARG A 137 -9.87 24.88 22.79
N ASN A 138 -8.54 24.80 22.67
CA ASN A 138 -7.56 25.48 23.53
C ASN A 138 -6.90 26.64 22.78
#